data_AF-A0A938M3R3-F1
#
_entry.id   AF-A0A938M3R3-F1
#
_cell.length_a   1.000
_cell.length_b   1.000
_cell.length_c   1.000
_cell.angle_alpha   90.00
_cell.angle_beta   90.00
_cell.angle_gamma   90.00
#
_symmetry.space_group_name_H-M   'P 1'
#
loop_
_entity.id
_entity.type
_entity.pdbx_description
1 polymer ?
#
loop_
_entity_poly.entity_id
_entity_poly.type
_entity_poly.pdbx_seq_one_letter_code
_entity_poly.pdbx_strand_id
1 'polypeptide(L)'
;PVGIYHIADPEFAAADATAISYMYQRGLDMVAATILAAAVAEAFRPDATVESVCRAALAVAPTEPLRTFDKRPFESCRHYLEACLAVAERYSDVLAVRKELYARCLLYHMIDPLEVLGFSLAMFKVAQGDVRQAAIGGTNIGRDSDTIAGRAAMLSGILRGAGNVPPDWVSLFSADSLARIDRNADRLAHLVASRKLDVLKRRQSIAAAQM
;
A
#
# COMPACT_ATOMS: atom_id res chain seq x y z
N PRO A 1 2.68 9.97 -3.33
CA PRO A 1 2.02 10.51 -4.54
C PRO A 1 2.43 9.84 -5.87
N VAL A 2 3.57 9.12 -5.95
CA VAL A 2 4.02 8.45 -7.20
C VAL A 2 2.95 7.50 -7.77
N GLY A 3 2.33 6.66 -6.93
CA GLY A 3 1.24 5.79 -7.38
C GLY A 3 0.02 6.55 -7.91
N ILE A 4 -0.33 7.70 -7.31
CA ILE A 4 -1.40 8.58 -7.82
C ILE A 4 -1.00 9.18 -9.18
N TYR A 5 0.27 9.53 -9.37
CA TYR A 5 0.75 10.07 -10.63
C TYR A 5 0.65 9.03 -11.76
N HIS A 6 0.83 7.76 -11.45
CA HIS A 6 0.71 6.63 -12.37
C HIS A 6 -0.56 5.81 -12.13
N ILE A 7 -1.71 6.48 -11.96
CA ILE A 7 -2.97 5.77 -11.76
C ILE A 7 -3.17 4.66 -12.80
N ALA A 8 -3.61 3.49 -12.34
CA ALA A 8 -3.86 2.32 -13.18
C ALA A 8 -2.64 1.87 -14.03
N ASP A 9 -1.42 2.19 -13.59
CA ASP A 9 -0.14 1.78 -14.20
C ASP A 9 0.87 1.36 -13.10
N PRO A 10 0.67 0.18 -12.46
CA PRO A 10 1.50 -0.26 -11.33
C PRO A 10 2.98 -0.46 -11.68
N GLU A 11 3.29 -0.87 -12.92
CA GLU A 11 4.66 -1.12 -13.38
C GLU A 11 5.48 0.17 -13.46
N PHE A 12 4.93 1.22 -14.09
CA PHE A 12 5.62 2.51 -14.12
C PHE A 12 5.64 3.19 -12.75
N ALA A 13 4.61 2.96 -11.92
CA ALA A 13 4.63 3.42 -10.53
C ALA A 13 5.80 2.81 -9.76
N ALA A 14 6.05 1.51 -9.91
CA ALA A 14 7.18 0.82 -9.31
C ALA A 14 8.51 1.36 -9.84
N ALA A 15 8.66 1.53 -11.15
CA ALA A 15 9.89 2.03 -11.75
C ALA A 15 10.28 3.43 -11.23
N ASP A 16 9.34 4.39 -11.27
CA ASP A 16 9.60 5.75 -10.81
C ASP A 16 9.77 5.82 -9.30
N ALA A 17 9.01 5.05 -8.52
CA ALA A 17 9.17 5.02 -7.07
C ALA A 17 10.54 4.46 -6.67
N THR A 18 11.04 3.46 -7.39
CA THR A 18 12.40 2.93 -7.21
C THR A 18 13.44 4.02 -7.48
N ALA A 19 13.35 4.67 -8.64
CA ALA A 19 14.31 5.70 -9.04
C ALA A 19 14.34 6.89 -8.06
N ILE A 20 13.17 7.36 -7.62
CA ILE A 20 13.06 8.49 -6.70
C ILE A 20 13.51 8.10 -5.28
N SER A 21 13.06 6.96 -4.76
CA SER A 21 13.41 6.54 -3.39
C SER A 21 14.90 6.22 -3.26
N TYR A 22 15.53 5.68 -4.30
CA TYR A 22 16.97 5.42 -4.31
C TYR A 22 17.84 6.68 -4.19
N MET A 23 17.28 7.89 -4.31
CA MET A 23 18.03 9.11 -4.00
C MET A 23 18.38 9.24 -2.50
N TYR A 24 17.55 8.67 -1.60
CA TYR A 24 17.67 8.85 -0.15
C TYR A 24 17.63 7.56 0.67
N GLN A 25 16.97 6.52 0.16
CA GLN A 25 16.75 5.23 0.83
C GLN A 25 17.60 4.12 0.20
N ARG A 26 17.81 3.02 0.93
CA ARG A 26 18.63 1.88 0.47
C ARG A 26 17.95 0.56 0.84
N GLY A 27 18.30 -0.50 0.11
CA GLY A 27 17.84 -1.86 0.44
C GLY A 27 16.32 -1.96 0.55
N LEU A 28 15.84 -2.51 1.66
CA LEU A 28 14.43 -2.83 1.87
C LEU A 28 13.52 -1.59 1.97
N ASP A 29 14.06 -0.43 2.35
CA ASP A 29 13.30 0.83 2.38
C ASP A 29 12.82 1.21 0.97
N MET A 30 13.74 1.14 0.00
CA MET A 30 13.45 1.38 -1.42
C MET A 30 12.45 0.34 -1.94
N VAL A 31 12.65 -0.94 -1.62
CA VAL A 31 11.74 -2.03 -2.02
C VAL A 31 10.32 -1.78 -1.49
N ALA A 32 10.18 -1.38 -0.23
CA ALA A 32 8.87 -1.09 0.36
C ALA A 32 8.19 0.11 -0.32
N ALA A 33 8.94 1.17 -0.65
CA ALA A 33 8.42 2.31 -1.38
C ALA A 33 7.94 1.94 -2.79
N THR A 34 8.71 1.11 -3.50
CA THR A 34 8.37 0.57 -4.83
C THR A 34 7.07 -0.23 -4.80
N ILE A 35 6.97 -1.19 -3.89
CA ILE A 35 5.79 -2.06 -3.75
C ILE A 35 4.55 -1.25 -3.38
N LEU A 36 4.67 -0.31 -2.43
CA LEU A 36 3.56 0.55 -2.03
C LEU A 36 3.07 1.43 -3.17
N ALA A 37 3.97 1.97 -4.00
CA ALA A 37 3.58 2.81 -5.13
C ALA A 37 2.80 2.03 -6.19
N ALA A 38 3.21 0.79 -6.49
CA ALA A 38 2.48 -0.11 -7.39
C ALA A 38 1.07 -0.44 -6.84
N ALA A 39 0.99 -0.78 -5.55
CA ALA A 39 -0.29 -1.06 -4.89
C ALA A 39 -1.24 0.15 -4.93
N VAL A 40 -0.72 1.36 -4.69
CA VAL A 40 -1.51 2.61 -4.81
C VAL A 40 -2.00 2.82 -6.23
N ALA A 41 -1.14 2.65 -7.24
CA ALA A 41 -1.53 2.80 -8.65
C ALA A 41 -2.63 1.81 -9.06
N GLU A 42 -2.53 0.56 -8.63
CA GLU A 42 -3.55 -0.47 -8.85
C GLU A 42 -4.88 -0.12 -8.18
N ALA A 43 -4.84 0.41 -6.95
CA ALA A 43 -6.04 0.78 -6.20
C ALA A 43 -6.88 1.87 -6.89
N PHE A 44 -6.30 2.65 -7.81
CA PHE A 44 -7.02 3.64 -8.61
C PHE A 44 -7.70 3.06 -9.86
N ARG A 45 -7.55 1.76 -10.14
CA ARG A 45 -8.30 1.16 -11.24
C ARG A 45 -9.81 1.15 -10.93
N PRO A 46 -10.68 1.45 -11.92
CA PRO A 46 -12.13 1.44 -11.70
C PRO A 46 -12.67 0.09 -11.20
N ASP A 47 -12.02 -1.00 -11.60
CA ASP A 47 -12.34 -2.38 -11.28
C ASP A 47 -11.43 -2.98 -10.20
N ALA A 48 -10.65 -2.15 -9.49
CA ALA A 48 -9.74 -2.62 -8.46
C ALA A 48 -10.49 -3.39 -7.36
N THR A 49 -9.85 -4.44 -6.84
CA THR A 49 -10.30 -5.17 -5.65
C THR A 49 -9.17 -5.21 -4.63
N VAL A 50 -9.49 -5.64 -3.40
CA VAL A 50 -8.47 -5.89 -2.38
C VAL A 50 -7.43 -6.89 -2.90
N GLU A 51 -7.89 -7.95 -3.57
CA GLU A 51 -7.05 -8.98 -4.17
C GLU A 51 -6.20 -8.42 -5.32
N SER A 52 -6.75 -7.55 -6.16
CA SER A 52 -6.00 -6.96 -7.27
C SER A 52 -4.86 -6.09 -6.76
N VAL A 53 -5.10 -5.27 -5.73
CA VAL A 53 -4.10 -4.43 -5.05
C VAL A 53 -3.01 -5.28 -4.40
N CYS A 54 -3.38 -6.31 -3.64
CA CYS A 54 -2.42 -7.23 -3.04
C CYS A 54 -1.58 -7.96 -4.10
N ARG A 55 -2.20 -8.39 -5.21
CA ARG A 55 -1.51 -9.04 -6.33
C ARG A 55 -0.53 -8.09 -7.01
N ALA A 56 -0.89 -6.82 -7.23
CA ALA A 56 0.02 -5.82 -7.78
C ALA A 56 1.22 -5.57 -6.86
N ALA A 57 1.01 -5.55 -5.54
CA ALA A 57 2.10 -5.47 -4.58
C ALA A 57 3.07 -6.66 -4.69
N LEU A 58 2.54 -7.89 -4.78
CA LEU A 58 3.33 -9.11 -4.95
C LEU A 58 4.05 -9.19 -6.30
N ALA A 59 3.45 -8.67 -7.37
CA ALA A 59 4.00 -8.73 -8.72
C ALA A 59 5.34 -7.97 -8.85
N VAL A 60 5.49 -6.87 -8.11
CA VAL A 60 6.72 -6.05 -8.12
C VAL A 60 7.64 -6.35 -6.94
N ALA A 61 7.26 -7.26 -6.05
CA ALA A 61 8.07 -7.63 -4.90
C ALA A 61 9.27 -8.50 -5.34
N PRO A 62 10.52 -8.16 -4.93
CA PRO A 62 11.70 -8.93 -5.26
C PRO A 62 11.59 -10.40 -4.85
N THR A 63 11.98 -11.29 -5.76
CA THR A 63 12.02 -12.75 -5.56
C THR A 63 13.41 -13.28 -5.25
N GLU A 64 14.43 -12.43 -5.37
CA GLU A 64 15.82 -12.78 -5.05
C GLU A 64 15.97 -13.14 -3.56
N PRO A 65 16.96 -13.99 -3.23
CA PRO A 65 17.22 -14.39 -1.85
C PRO A 65 17.36 -13.19 -0.91
N LEU A 66 16.55 -13.16 0.15
CA LEU A 66 16.59 -12.15 1.18
C LEU A 66 17.86 -12.31 2.02
N ARG A 67 18.80 -11.37 1.89
CA ARG A 67 20.09 -11.39 2.59
C ARG A 67 20.08 -10.42 3.75
N THR A 68 19.82 -10.92 4.95
CA THR A 68 19.80 -10.11 6.17
C THR A 68 20.69 -10.70 7.26
N PHE A 69 21.11 -9.86 8.21
CA PHE A 69 22.02 -10.26 9.30
C PHE A 69 21.33 -11.15 10.35
N ASP A 70 20.01 -11.04 10.47
CA ASP A 70 19.14 -11.63 11.50
C ASP A 70 18.56 -13.00 11.11
N LYS A 71 19.03 -13.63 10.02
CA LYS A 71 18.63 -14.98 9.54
C LYS A 71 17.10 -15.21 9.56
N ARG A 72 16.39 -14.44 8.74
CA ARG A 72 14.92 -14.52 8.61
C ARG A 72 14.47 -15.85 7.99
N PRO A 73 13.28 -16.36 8.35
CA PRO A 73 12.74 -17.61 7.79
C PRO A 73 12.14 -17.44 6.38
N PHE A 74 12.29 -16.27 5.75
CA PHE A 74 11.69 -15.94 4.46
C PHE A 74 12.75 -15.94 3.37
N GLU A 75 12.43 -16.60 2.27
CA GLU A 75 13.35 -16.75 1.14
C GLU A 75 13.53 -15.44 0.36
N SER A 76 12.50 -14.61 0.26
CA SER A 76 12.50 -13.37 -0.52
C SER A 76 11.55 -12.33 0.08
N CYS A 77 11.60 -11.09 -0.43
CA CYS A 77 10.64 -10.05 -0.05
C CYS A 77 9.20 -10.48 -0.40
N ARG A 78 9.02 -11.10 -1.58
CA ARG A 78 7.74 -11.63 -2.01
C ARG A 78 7.21 -12.72 -1.09
N HIS A 79 8.04 -13.70 -0.72
CA HIS A 79 7.65 -14.78 0.20
C HIS A 79 7.19 -14.21 1.55
N TYR A 80 7.87 -13.19 2.08
CA TYR A 80 7.44 -12.52 3.30
C TYR A 80 6.02 -11.92 3.18
N LEU A 81 5.73 -11.20 2.09
CA LEU A 81 4.41 -10.61 1.86
C LEU A 81 3.33 -11.68 1.65
N GLU A 82 3.64 -12.74 0.92
CA GLU A 82 2.74 -13.90 0.75
C GLU A 82 2.39 -14.54 2.09
N ALA A 83 3.37 -14.70 3.00
CA ALA A 83 3.13 -15.22 4.34
C ALA A 83 2.18 -14.31 5.16
N CYS A 84 2.37 -12.99 5.10
CA CYS A 84 1.47 -12.03 5.76
C CYS A 84 0.04 -12.10 5.21
N LEU A 85 -0.10 -12.15 3.88
CA LEU A 85 -1.40 -12.23 3.21
C LEU A 85 -2.11 -13.57 3.45
N ALA A 86 -1.36 -14.67 3.52
CA ALA A 86 -1.89 -15.99 3.85
C ALA A 86 -2.42 -16.06 5.29
N VAL A 87 -1.80 -15.33 6.23
CA VAL A 87 -2.38 -15.13 7.57
C VAL A 87 -3.65 -14.32 7.46
N ALA A 88 -3.61 -13.16 6.80
CA ALA A 88 -4.74 -12.24 6.68
C ALA A 88 -6.00 -12.91 6.07
N GLU A 89 -5.84 -13.78 5.07
CA GLU A 89 -6.95 -14.51 4.42
C GLU A 89 -7.83 -15.31 5.41
N ARG A 90 -7.28 -15.72 6.55
CA ARG A 90 -7.99 -16.54 7.54
C ARG A 90 -8.84 -15.73 8.53
N TYR A 91 -8.81 -14.39 8.45
CA TYR A 91 -9.43 -13.52 9.44
C TYR A 91 -10.30 -12.46 8.78
N SER A 92 -11.40 -12.13 9.46
CA SER A 92 -12.27 -10.98 9.18
C SER A 92 -12.24 -9.93 10.31
N ASP A 93 -11.54 -10.21 11.41
CA ASP A 93 -11.36 -9.30 12.55
C ASP A 93 -9.91 -8.84 12.63
N VAL A 94 -9.73 -7.52 12.48
CA VAL A 94 -8.45 -6.82 12.47
C VAL A 94 -7.70 -6.88 13.80
N LEU A 95 -8.38 -7.16 14.91
CA LEU A 95 -7.77 -7.36 16.23
C LEU A 95 -7.36 -8.82 16.43
N ALA A 96 -8.18 -9.77 15.98
CA ALA A 96 -7.92 -11.19 16.14
C ALA A 96 -6.70 -11.68 15.34
N VAL A 97 -6.47 -11.11 14.15
CA VAL A 97 -5.35 -11.48 13.26
C VAL A 97 -3.97 -11.23 13.89
N ARG A 98 -3.87 -10.27 14.84
CA ARG A 98 -2.61 -9.84 15.46
C ARG A 98 -1.80 -10.99 16.01
N LYS A 99 -2.44 -11.91 16.74
CA LYS A 99 -1.74 -13.01 17.43
C LYS A 99 -0.96 -13.87 16.43
N GLU A 100 -1.55 -14.18 15.28
CA GLU A 100 -0.91 -15.04 14.30
C GLU A 100 0.11 -14.30 13.43
N LEU A 101 -0.15 -13.03 13.06
CA LEU A 101 0.85 -12.18 12.41
C LEU A 101 2.11 -12.06 13.28
N TYR A 102 1.96 -11.90 14.59
CA TYR A 102 3.08 -11.85 15.52
C TYR A 102 3.84 -13.17 15.59
N ALA A 103 3.12 -14.29 15.62
CA ALA A 103 3.73 -15.61 15.73
C ALA A 103 4.52 -16.01 14.46
N ARG A 104 4.11 -15.53 13.29
CA ARG A 104 4.64 -15.99 11.99
C ARG A 104 5.45 -14.96 11.22
N CYS A 105 5.14 -13.67 11.36
CA CYS A 105 5.57 -12.63 10.44
C CYS A 105 6.32 -11.48 11.15
N LEU A 106 6.55 -11.56 12.46
CA LEU A 106 7.28 -10.53 13.19
C LEU A 106 8.77 -10.58 12.83
N LEU A 107 9.34 -9.42 12.51
CA LEU A 107 10.75 -9.27 12.14
C LEU A 107 11.55 -8.65 13.30
N TYR A 108 12.89 -8.69 13.19
CA TYR A 108 13.79 -8.29 14.26
C TYR A 108 13.52 -6.87 14.78
N HIS A 109 13.36 -5.89 13.88
CA HIS A 109 13.17 -4.49 14.24
C HIS A 109 11.71 -4.04 14.05
N MET A 110 11.23 -3.18 14.95
CA MET A 110 9.83 -2.75 15.00
C MET A 110 9.40 -1.77 13.89
N ILE A 111 10.36 -1.21 13.17
CA ILE A 111 10.16 -0.33 11.99
C ILE A 111 10.81 -0.95 10.74
N ASP A 112 10.94 -2.29 10.70
CA ASP A 112 11.47 -2.96 9.51
C ASP A 112 10.56 -2.69 8.30
N PRO A 113 11.07 -2.19 7.16
CA PRO A 113 10.23 -1.78 6.04
C PRO A 113 9.37 -2.90 5.46
N LEU A 114 9.87 -4.14 5.46
CA LEU A 114 9.07 -5.28 5.04
C LEU A 114 7.97 -5.55 6.07
N GLU A 115 8.28 -5.51 7.37
CA GLU A 115 7.28 -5.70 8.43
C GLU A 115 6.13 -4.71 8.31
N VAL A 116 6.48 -3.43 8.23
CA VAL A 116 5.53 -2.32 8.08
C VAL A 116 4.63 -2.55 6.87
N LEU A 117 5.21 -2.85 5.71
CA LEU A 117 4.43 -3.05 4.49
C LEU A 117 3.56 -4.31 4.54
N GLY A 118 4.09 -5.42 5.04
CA GLY A 118 3.36 -6.69 5.18
C GLY A 118 2.17 -6.57 6.12
N PHE A 119 2.36 -5.93 7.28
CA PHE A 119 1.27 -5.69 8.23
C PHE A 119 0.26 -4.68 7.69
N SER A 120 0.70 -3.67 6.93
CA SER A 120 -0.21 -2.74 6.26
C SER A 120 -1.12 -3.45 5.27
N LEU A 121 -0.56 -4.32 4.42
CA LEU A 121 -1.30 -5.11 3.44
C LEU A 121 -2.23 -6.13 4.13
N ALA A 122 -1.77 -6.76 5.21
CA ALA A 122 -2.60 -7.66 6.00
C ALA A 122 -3.80 -6.93 6.62
N MET A 123 -3.61 -5.75 7.22
CA MET A 123 -4.70 -4.96 7.79
C MET A 123 -5.67 -4.47 6.72
N PHE A 124 -5.16 -4.00 5.58
CA PHE A 124 -5.98 -3.64 4.43
C PHE A 124 -6.85 -4.82 3.96
N LYS A 125 -6.25 -6.02 3.88
CA LYS A 125 -6.94 -7.24 3.44
C LYS A 125 -8.00 -7.71 4.43
N VAL A 126 -7.67 -7.80 5.73
CA VAL A 126 -8.65 -8.20 6.77
C VAL A 126 -9.81 -7.19 6.84
N ALA A 127 -9.50 -5.90 6.71
CA ALA A 127 -10.51 -4.83 6.70
C ALA A 127 -11.37 -4.77 5.43
N GLN A 128 -11.04 -5.54 4.38
CA GLN A 128 -11.78 -5.56 3.11
C GLN A 128 -11.95 -4.16 2.46
N GLY A 129 -10.96 -3.30 2.66
CA GLY A 129 -10.96 -1.90 2.21
C GLY A 129 -11.81 -0.94 3.05
N ASP A 130 -12.30 -1.32 4.24
CA ASP A 130 -12.93 -0.41 5.19
C ASP A 130 -11.86 0.45 5.91
N VAL A 131 -11.96 1.77 5.77
CA VAL A 131 -10.96 2.71 6.35
C VAL A 131 -10.94 2.64 7.86
N ARG A 132 -12.11 2.52 8.51
CA ARG A 132 -12.20 2.49 9.97
C ARG A 132 -11.55 1.24 10.52
N GLN A 133 -11.89 0.07 9.98
CA GLN A 133 -11.34 -1.21 10.41
C GLN A 133 -9.85 -1.28 10.12
N ALA A 134 -9.39 -0.84 8.94
CA ALA A 134 -7.97 -0.83 8.60
C ALA A 134 -7.15 0.05 9.56
N ALA A 135 -7.65 1.24 9.89
CA ALA A 135 -7.00 2.13 10.85
C ALA A 135 -7.01 1.55 12.27
N ILE A 136 -8.15 1.03 12.76
CA ILE A 136 -8.25 0.40 14.09
C ILE A 136 -7.26 -0.77 14.19
N GLY A 137 -7.23 -1.64 13.18
CA GLY A 137 -6.30 -2.77 13.09
C GLY A 137 -4.85 -2.33 13.16
N GLY A 138 -4.45 -1.38 12.30
CA GLY A 138 -3.09 -0.87 12.26
C GLY A 138 -2.67 -0.15 13.55
N THR A 139 -3.54 0.65 14.16
CA THR A 139 -3.21 1.33 15.43
C THR A 139 -3.05 0.32 16.58
N ASN A 140 -3.86 -0.74 16.59
CA ASN A 140 -3.82 -1.77 17.63
C ASN A 140 -2.84 -2.90 17.34
N ILE A 141 -2.11 -2.88 16.22
CA ILE A 141 -1.09 -3.89 15.92
C ILE A 141 0.18 -3.67 16.76
N GLY A 142 0.41 -2.48 17.31
CA GLY A 142 1.66 -2.07 17.96
C GLY A 142 2.81 -1.86 16.96
N ARG A 143 4.05 -1.77 17.45
CA ARG A 143 5.26 -1.54 16.61
C ARG A 143 5.16 -0.18 15.89
N ASP A 144 5.51 -0.07 14.61
CA ASP A 144 5.31 1.15 13.79
C ASP A 144 3.83 1.37 13.41
N SER A 145 3.02 1.57 14.45
CA SER A 145 1.56 1.50 14.34
C SER A 145 0.94 2.64 13.53
N ASP A 146 1.50 3.84 13.58
CA ASP A 146 1.00 5.00 12.82
C ASP A 146 1.27 4.82 11.32
N THR A 147 2.44 4.30 10.94
CA THR A 147 2.71 3.98 9.54
C THR A 147 1.82 2.85 9.04
N ILE A 148 1.71 1.75 9.80
CA ILE A 148 0.88 0.60 9.42
C ILE A 148 -0.59 1.01 9.26
N ALA A 149 -1.15 1.71 10.24
CA ALA A 149 -2.51 2.24 10.18
C ALA A 149 -2.68 3.18 8.97
N GLY A 150 -1.75 4.12 8.80
CA GLY A 150 -1.79 5.09 7.71
C GLY A 150 -1.79 4.44 6.34
N ARG A 151 -0.95 3.43 6.09
CA ARG A 151 -0.89 2.75 4.78
C ARG A 151 -2.11 1.87 4.53
N ALA A 152 -2.55 1.11 5.53
CA ALA A 152 -3.74 0.26 5.40
C ALA A 152 -5.01 1.09 5.15
N ALA A 153 -5.21 2.17 5.92
CA ALA A 153 -6.33 3.09 5.77
C ALA A 153 -6.25 3.89 4.46
N MET A 154 -5.06 4.29 4.02
CA MET A 154 -4.85 4.96 2.74
C MET A 154 -5.29 4.07 1.57
N LEU A 155 -4.84 2.81 1.51
CA LEU A 155 -5.25 1.87 0.45
C LEU A 155 -6.77 1.63 0.48
N SER A 156 -7.34 1.48 1.68
CA SER A 156 -8.79 1.35 1.90
C SER A 156 -9.57 2.56 1.37
N GLY A 157 -9.10 3.77 1.65
CA GLY A 157 -9.72 5.02 1.21
C GLY A 157 -9.60 5.26 -0.29
N ILE A 158 -8.50 4.83 -0.91
CA ILE A 158 -8.37 4.88 -2.38
C ILE A 158 -9.38 3.92 -3.01
N LEU A 159 -9.45 2.67 -2.54
CA LEU A 159 -10.27 1.62 -3.13
C LEU A 159 -11.78 1.90 -3.01
N ARG A 160 -12.23 2.41 -1.86
CA ARG A 160 -13.65 2.64 -1.56
C ARG A 160 -14.09 4.11 -1.67
N GLY A 161 -13.14 5.01 -1.96
CA GLY A 161 -13.38 6.44 -2.10
C GLY A 161 -13.46 7.21 -0.77
N ALA A 162 -13.46 8.54 -0.88
CA ALA A 162 -13.41 9.46 0.27
C ALA A 162 -14.62 9.34 1.21
N GLY A 163 -15.79 8.91 0.72
CA GLY A 163 -16.98 8.67 1.54
C GLY A 163 -16.82 7.53 2.55
N ASN A 164 -15.81 6.67 2.37
CA ASN A 164 -15.47 5.60 3.31
C ASN A 164 -14.68 6.12 4.53
N VAL A 165 -14.20 7.37 4.50
CA VAL A 165 -13.47 7.97 5.62
C VAL A 165 -14.49 8.39 6.71
N PRO A 166 -14.32 7.94 7.96
CA PRO A 166 -15.26 8.27 9.04
C PRO A 166 -15.45 9.78 9.25
N PRO A 167 -16.70 10.31 9.15
CA PRO A 167 -16.95 11.74 9.30
C PRO A 167 -16.57 12.30 10.68
N ASP A 168 -16.74 11.48 11.73
CA ASP A 168 -16.29 11.78 13.09
C ASP A 168 -14.77 11.99 13.15
N TRP A 169 -13.99 11.24 12.38
CA TRP A 169 -12.53 11.42 12.31
C TRP A 169 -12.14 12.64 11.50
N VAL A 170 -12.81 12.91 10.38
CA VAL A 170 -12.60 14.14 9.60
C VAL A 170 -12.84 15.38 10.46
N SER A 171 -13.85 15.35 11.34
CA SER A 171 -14.17 16.46 12.25
C SER A 171 -13.08 16.79 13.28
N LEU A 172 -12.11 15.90 13.48
CA LEU A 172 -10.97 16.14 14.37
C LEU A 172 -9.89 17.04 13.75
N PHE A 173 -9.91 17.22 12.43
CA PHE A 173 -8.91 18.02 11.71
C PHE A 173 -9.32 19.50 11.63
N SER A 174 -8.32 20.38 11.64
CA SER A 174 -8.57 21.81 11.43
C SER A 174 -9.06 22.10 10.02
N ALA A 175 -9.88 23.15 9.85
CA ALA A 175 -10.38 23.58 8.55
C ALA A 175 -9.24 23.90 7.55
N ASP A 176 -8.12 24.47 8.01
CA ASP A 176 -6.96 24.73 7.13
C ASP A 176 -6.30 23.44 6.64
N SER A 177 -6.17 22.44 7.53
CA SER A 177 -5.60 21.13 7.16
C SER A 177 -6.46 20.45 6.10
N LEU A 178 -7.78 20.43 6.27
CA LEU A 178 -8.72 19.87 5.31
C LEU A 178 -8.65 20.62 3.97
N ALA A 179 -8.71 21.95 4.00
CA ALA A 179 -8.62 22.76 2.79
C ALA A 179 -7.29 22.55 2.03
N ARG A 180 -6.18 22.26 2.73
CA ARG A 180 -4.90 21.91 2.09
C ARG A 180 -4.93 20.53 1.44
N ILE A 181 -5.59 19.55 2.06
CA ILE A 181 -5.77 18.21 1.48
C ILE A 181 -6.59 18.33 0.19
N ASP A 182 -7.72 19.04 0.24
CA ASP A 182 -8.61 19.25 -0.91
C ASP A 182 -7.88 19.93 -2.07
N ARG A 183 -7.19 21.04 -1.80
CA ARG A 183 -6.39 21.74 -2.83
C ARG A 183 -5.34 20.85 -3.47
N ASN A 184 -4.71 19.95 -2.71
CA ASN A 184 -3.69 19.05 -3.27
C ASN A 184 -4.32 17.89 -4.05
N ALA A 185 -5.47 17.36 -3.59
CA ALA A 185 -6.25 16.36 -4.30
C ALA A 185 -6.72 16.91 -5.65
N ASP A 186 -7.27 18.13 -5.69
CA ASP A 186 -7.71 18.80 -6.92
C ASP A 186 -6.56 18.99 -7.91
N ARG A 187 -5.39 19.44 -7.43
CA ARG A 187 -4.21 19.61 -8.28
C ARG A 187 -3.74 18.30 -8.90
N LEU A 188 -3.74 17.21 -8.13
CA LEU A 188 -3.38 15.89 -8.62
C LEU A 188 -4.43 15.35 -9.60
N ALA A 189 -5.71 15.45 -9.26
CA ALA A 189 -6.81 15.04 -10.13
C ALA A 189 -6.77 15.80 -11.46
N HIS A 190 -6.60 17.12 -11.44
CA HIS A 190 -6.45 17.93 -12.65
C HIS A 190 -5.23 17.51 -13.47
N LEU A 191 -4.06 17.32 -12.85
CA LEU A 191 -2.84 16.89 -13.55
C LEU A 191 -3.06 15.56 -14.29
N VAL A 192 -3.72 14.61 -13.63
CA VAL A 192 -3.99 13.27 -14.16
C VAL A 192 -5.05 13.33 -15.27
N ALA A 193 -6.17 14.02 -15.04
CA ALA A 193 -7.30 14.09 -15.97
C ALA A 193 -7.04 14.96 -17.21
N SER A 194 -6.08 15.89 -17.15
CA SER A 194 -5.71 16.74 -18.29
C SER A 194 -4.40 16.29 -18.94
N ARG A 195 -3.27 16.63 -18.34
CA ARG A 195 -1.94 16.55 -18.98
C ARG A 195 -1.44 15.13 -19.18
N LYS A 196 -1.85 14.19 -18.32
CA LYS A 196 -1.39 12.80 -18.38
C LYS A 196 -2.33 11.85 -19.09
N LEU A 197 -3.60 12.22 -19.27
CA LEU A 197 -4.63 11.28 -19.69
C LEU A 197 -4.27 10.55 -21.00
N ASP A 198 -3.75 11.29 -21.99
CA ASP A 198 -3.37 10.72 -23.28
C ASP A 198 -2.19 9.75 -23.16
N VAL A 199 -1.20 10.08 -22.34
CA VAL A 199 -0.04 9.22 -22.09
C VAL A 199 -0.47 7.93 -21.38
N LEU A 200 -1.35 8.04 -20.38
CA LEU A 200 -1.88 6.89 -19.64
C LEU A 200 -2.70 5.96 -20.55
N LYS A 201 -3.61 6.52 -21.36
CA LYS A 201 -4.40 5.76 -22.34
C LYS A 201 -3.51 5.01 -23.33
N ARG A 202 -2.49 5.69 -23.87
CA ARG A 202 -1.55 5.07 -24.80
C ARG A 202 -0.79 3.90 -24.15
N ARG A 203 -0.32 4.07 -22.92
CA ARG A 203 0.37 2.99 -22.20
C ARG A 203 -0.54 1.79 -21.93
N GLN A 204 -1.76 2.04 -21.45
CA GLN A 204 -2.73 0.98 -21.21
C GLN A 204 -3.06 0.21 -22.49
N SER A 205 -3.17 0.88 -23.64
CA SER A 205 -3.39 0.20 -24.92
C SER A 205 -2.23 -0.71 -25.33
N ILE A 206 -0.98 -0.34 -24.99
CA ILE A 206 0.20 -1.15 -25.29
C ILE A 206 0.23 -2.38 -24.37
N ALA A 207 0.02 -2.19 -23.07
CA ALA A 207 0.00 -3.28 -22.10
C ALA A 207 -1.11 -4.31 -22.43
N ALA A 208 -2.31 -3.84 -22.81
CA ALA A 208 -3.41 -4.71 -23.20
C ALA A 208 -3.14 -5.50 -24.49
N ALA A 209 -2.28 -5.01 -25.38
CA ALA A 209 -1.88 -5.71 -26.61
C ALA A 209 -0.76 -6.74 -26.38
N GLN A 210 -0.13 -6.73 -25.21
CA GLN A 210 0.96 -7.64 -24.83
C GLN A 210 0.48 -8.79 -23.93
N MET A 211 -0.78 -8.77 -23.48
CA MET A 211 -1.47 -9.85 -22.77
C MET A 211 -2.23 -10.76 -23.72
#